data_AF-A0AAV0QIU3-F1
#
_entry.id   AF-A0AAV0QIU3-F1
#
_cell.length_a   1.000
_cell.length_b   1.000
_cell.length_c   1.000
_cell.angle_alpha   90.00
_cell.angle_beta   90.00
_cell.angle_gamma   90.00
#
_symmetry.space_group_name_H-M   'P 1'
#
loop_
_entity.id
_entity.type
_entity.pdbx_description
1 polymer ?
#
loop_
_entity_poly.entity_id
_entity_poly.type
_entity_poly.pdbx_seq_one_letter_code
_entity_poly.pdbx_strand_id
1 'polypeptide(L)'
;MEEFPALNGQGVSLAVLQLPVGCTYAPHSHPRAAEIILVVRGSIAVGLVGSDDGDCLYTQTLEAGDMFVFPKGLVHYGQNAGDEDVIAVSAYGSANAGQVSMPDSLFGSGIDDEMLADAFRTNVSVVQDIKAGFQ
;
A
#
# COMPACT_ATOMS: atom_id res chain seq x y z
N MET A 1 -0.50 3.09 -19.21
CA MET A 1 0.59 3.24 -20.19
C MET A 1 1.87 2.81 -19.49
N GLU A 2 2.85 2.23 -20.17
CA GLU A 2 4.15 1.98 -19.53
C GLU A 2 4.92 3.29 -19.48
N GLU A 3 5.14 3.83 -18.28
CA GLU A 3 5.80 5.13 -18.08
C GLU A 3 7.28 5.10 -18.50
N PHE A 4 7.94 3.93 -18.40
CA PHE A 4 9.33 3.77 -18.82
C PHE A 4 9.59 2.40 -19.48
N PRO A 5 9.33 2.26 -20.79
CA PRO A 5 9.37 0.96 -21.49
C PRO A 5 10.72 0.24 -21.46
N ALA A 6 11.82 0.97 -21.24
CA ALA A 6 13.17 0.40 -21.11
C ALA A 6 13.32 -0.55 -19.90
N LEU A 7 12.39 -0.52 -18.95
CA LEU A 7 12.36 -1.45 -17.81
C LEU A 7 11.91 -2.86 -18.20
N ASN A 8 11.30 -3.04 -19.38
CA ASN A 8 10.82 -4.35 -19.82
C ASN A 8 11.97 -5.36 -19.94
N GLY A 9 11.80 -6.51 -19.28
CA GLY A 9 12.81 -7.56 -19.20
C GLY A 9 13.94 -7.30 -18.19
N GLN A 10 13.97 -6.15 -17.52
CA GLN A 10 15.04 -5.81 -16.56
C GLN A 10 14.72 -6.25 -15.12
N GLY A 11 13.45 -6.58 -14.85
CA GLY A 11 13.03 -7.06 -13.53
C GLY A 11 13.06 -5.99 -12.44
N VAL A 12 13.05 -4.70 -12.80
CA VAL A 12 13.10 -3.58 -11.86
C VAL A 12 12.17 -2.44 -12.27
N SER A 13 11.62 -1.72 -11.30
CA SER A 13 10.93 -0.45 -11.51
C SER A 13 11.03 0.43 -10.27
N LEU A 14 10.66 1.71 -10.42
CA LEU A 14 10.72 2.73 -9.36
C LEU A 14 9.44 3.57 -9.36
N ALA A 15 9.06 4.04 -8.18
CA ALA A 15 8.08 5.10 -7.99
C ALA A 15 8.67 6.18 -7.08
N VAL A 16 8.39 7.45 -7.39
CA VAL A 16 8.69 8.57 -6.50
C VAL A 16 7.40 8.97 -5.81
N LEU A 17 7.39 8.87 -4.49
CA LEU A 17 6.26 9.25 -3.64
C LEU A 17 6.48 10.70 -3.20
N GLN A 18 5.48 11.54 -3.43
CA GLN A 18 5.38 12.90 -2.91
C GLN A 18 4.14 12.94 -2.03
N LEU A 19 4.34 12.97 -0.72
CA LEU A 19 3.27 12.81 0.25
C LEU A 19 3.11 14.09 1.07
N PRO A 20 2.07 14.90 0.79
CA PRO A 20 1.75 16.05 1.62
C PRO A 20 1.46 15.66 3.07
N VAL A 21 1.60 16.61 3.99
CA VAL A 21 1.23 16.41 5.40
C VAL A 21 -0.19 15.83 5.52
N GLY A 22 -0.33 14.75 6.31
CA GLY A 22 -1.59 14.05 6.55
C GLY A 22 -1.98 13.04 5.47
N CYS A 23 -1.20 12.90 4.40
CA CYS A 23 -1.47 11.91 3.35
C CYS A 23 -1.28 10.49 3.88
N THR A 24 -2.22 9.61 3.56
CA THR A 24 -2.17 8.17 3.87
C THR A 24 -2.09 7.38 2.58
N TYR A 25 -1.23 6.38 2.55
CA TYR A 25 -1.29 5.32 1.56
C TYR A 25 -2.02 4.13 2.17
N ALA A 26 -3.24 3.91 1.70
CA ALA A 26 -4.13 2.89 2.21
C ALA A 26 -3.49 1.49 2.15
N PRO A 27 -3.93 0.55 3.01
CA PRO A 27 -3.44 -0.82 2.97
C PRO A 27 -3.51 -1.41 1.56
N HIS A 28 -2.37 -1.90 1.07
CA HIS A 28 -2.25 -2.46 -0.26
C HIS A 28 -1.16 -3.54 -0.30
N SER A 29 -1.06 -4.23 -1.44
CA SER A 29 0.01 -5.18 -1.70
C SER A 29 0.51 -5.12 -3.14
N HIS A 30 1.74 -5.58 -3.34
CA HIS A 30 2.36 -5.75 -4.65
C HIS A 30 2.43 -7.24 -5.01
N PRO A 31 1.54 -7.76 -5.86
CA PRO A 31 1.46 -9.19 -6.13
C PRO A 31 2.64 -9.72 -6.95
N ARG A 32 3.40 -8.86 -7.63
CA ARG A 32 4.49 -9.26 -8.52
C ARG A 32 5.88 -8.89 -8.04
N ALA A 33 6.05 -8.11 -6.98
CA ALA A 33 7.36 -7.68 -6.49
C ALA A 33 7.38 -7.48 -4.97
N ALA A 34 8.57 -7.65 -4.38
CA ALA A 34 8.88 -6.98 -3.11
C ALA A 34 9.16 -5.49 -3.39
N GLU A 35 8.92 -4.65 -2.39
CA GLU A 35 9.24 -3.22 -2.40
C GLU A 35 10.35 -2.94 -1.40
N ILE A 36 11.25 -2.02 -1.77
CA ILE A 36 12.16 -1.36 -0.84
C ILE A 36 11.90 0.14 -0.96
N ILE A 37 11.54 0.78 0.14
CA ILE A 37 11.36 2.24 0.20
C ILE A 37 12.60 2.88 0.85
N LEU A 38 13.04 4.02 0.29
CA LEU A 38 14.04 4.92 0.85
C LEU A 38 13.41 6.29 1.05
N VAL A 39 13.48 6.83 2.26
CA VAL A 39 13.02 8.20 2.52
C VAL A 39 14.12 9.17 2.12
N VAL A 40 13.79 10.11 1.22
CA VAL A 40 14.72 11.14 0.73
C VAL A 40 14.58 12.43 1.54
N ARG A 41 13.35 12.78 1.94
CA ARG A 41 13.04 13.96 2.76
C ARG A 41 11.82 13.69 3.63
N GLY A 42 11.80 14.27 4.83
CA GLY A 42 10.71 14.16 5.79
C GLY A 42 10.73 12.85 6.57
N SER A 43 9.59 12.55 7.19
CA SER A 43 9.38 11.36 8.01
C SER A 43 8.06 10.67 7.63
N ILE A 44 8.08 9.33 7.51
CA ILE A 44 6.92 8.53 7.13
C ILE A 44 6.73 7.38 8.12
N ALA A 45 5.52 7.25 8.66
CA ALA A 45 5.14 6.11 9.47
C ALA A 45 4.68 4.98 8.55
N VAL A 46 5.28 3.80 8.69
CA VAL A 46 5.01 2.63 7.86
C VAL A 46 4.52 1.46 8.71
N GLY A 47 3.71 0.59 8.11
CA GLY A 47 3.29 -0.67 8.71
C GLY A 47 3.23 -1.81 7.71
N LEU A 48 3.59 -3.01 8.16
CA LEU A 48 3.60 -4.26 7.41
C LEU A 48 2.90 -5.34 8.23
N VAL A 49 1.96 -6.04 7.62
CA VAL A 49 1.33 -7.23 8.20
C VAL A 49 2.11 -8.46 7.75
N GLY A 50 2.67 -9.19 8.71
CA GLY A 50 3.36 -10.45 8.50
C GLY A 50 2.43 -11.57 8.02
N SER A 51 3.02 -12.68 7.58
CA SER A 51 2.29 -13.90 7.20
C SER A 51 2.62 -15.09 8.11
N ASP A 52 3.10 -14.79 9.32
CA ASP A 52 3.36 -15.76 10.39
C ASP A 52 2.07 -16.08 11.17
N ASP A 53 2.15 -17.07 12.08
CA ASP A 53 1.02 -17.49 12.92
C ASP A 53 0.57 -16.34 13.84
N GLY A 54 -0.33 -15.50 13.34
CA GLY A 54 -0.87 -14.33 14.04
C GLY A 54 -0.90 -13.02 13.24
N ASP A 55 -0.47 -13.01 11.97
CA ASP A 55 -0.46 -11.82 11.11
C ASP A 55 0.23 -10.62 11.80
N CYS A 56 1.43 -10.85 12.34
CA CYS A 56 2.09 -9.89 13.22
C CYS A 56 2.25 -8.52 12.54
N LEU A 57 1.89 -7.45 13.25
CA LEU A 57 2.06 -6.09 12.76
C LEU A 57 3.46 -5.57 13.10
N TYR A 58 4.22 -5.23 12.06
CA TYR A 58 5.51 -4.56 12.15
C TYR A 58 5.32 -3.09 11.77
N THR A 59 5.73 -2.16 12.64
CA THR A 59 5.62 -0.72 12.38
C THR A 59 6.96 -0.02 12.60
N GLN A 60 7.18 1.06 11.87
CA GLN A 60 8.34 1.92 12.06
C GLN A 60 8.04 3.35 11.59
N THR A 61 8.67 4.34 12.23
CA THR A 61 8.76 5.70 11.67
C THR A 61 10.11 5.83 10.98
N LEU A 62 10.11 6.08 9.67
CA LEU A 62 11.31 6.20 8.85
C LEU A 62 11.63 7.67 8.63
N GLU A 63 12.87 8.06 8.93
CA GLU A 63 13.39 9.40 8.68
C GLU A 63 14.19 9.45 7.37
N ALA A 64 14.52 10.65 6.90
CA ALA A 64 15.37 10.81 5.72
C ALA A 64 16.69 10.00 5.84
N GLY A 65 16.93 9.14 4.85
CA GLY A 65 18.05 8.19 4.82
C GLY A 65 17.69 6.77 5.25
N ASP A 66 16.57 6.58 5.95
CA ASP A 66 16.11 5.25 6.37
C ASP A 66 15.48 4.48 5.21
N MET A 67 15.58 3.15 5.32
CA MET A 67 15.01 2.21 4.37
C MET A 67 14.12 1.19 5.07
N PHE A 68 13.10 0.70 4.35
CA PHE A 68 12.26 -0.40 4.80
C PHE A 68 11.94 -1.36 3.65
N VAL A 69 11.78 -2.64 3.96
CA VAL A 69 11.48 -3.69 2.97
C VAL A 69 10.08 -4.23 3.21
N PHE A 70 9.25 -4.20 2.18
CA PHE A 70 7.95 -4.87 2.15
C PHE A 70 8.07 -6.15 1.30
N PRO A 71 8.02 -7.34 1.91
CA PRO A 71 8.07 -8.59 1.18
C PRO A 71 6.91 -8.72 0.18
N LYS A 72 7.17 -9.41 -0.92
CA LYS A 72 6.23 -9.58 -2.02
C LYS A 72 4.88 -10.10 -1.53
N GLY A 73 3.81 -9.42 -1.93
CA GLY A 73 2.43 -9.83 -1.68
C GLY A 73 1.91 -9.56 -0.26
N LEU A 74 2.75 -9.10 0.68
CA LEU A 74 2.28 -8.76 2.02
C LEU A 74 1.57 -7.41 2.05
N VAL A 75 0.55 -7.32 2.90
CA VAL A 75 -0.23 -6.09 3.09
C VAL A 75 0.61 -5.09 3.88
N HIS A 76 0.76 -3.89 3.35
CA HIS A 76 1.46 -2.80 4.01
C HIS A 76 0.76 -1.46 3.74
N TYR A 77 1.08 -0.48 4.57
CA TYR A 77 0.43 0.83 4.60
C TYR A 77 1.34 1.86 5.23
N GLY A 78 0.86 3.10 5.27
CA GLY A 78 1.44 4.12 6.13
C GLY A 78 0.97 5.52 5.79
N GLN A 79 1.67 6.48 6.36
CA GLN A 79 1.15 7.82 6.51
C GLN A 79 2.29 8.83 6.68
N ASN A 80 2.15 9.98 6.04
CA ASN A 80 2.86 11.18 6.46
C ASN A 80 2.11 11.79 7.66
N ALA A 81 2.53 11.42 8.87
CA ALA A 81 2.00 11.95 10.12
C ALA A 81 2.87 13.09 10.71
N GLY A 82 3.87 13.56 9.94
CA GLY A 82 4.75 14.65 10.32
C GLY A 82 4.15 16.03 10.06
N ASP A 83 5.01 17.06 10.11
CA ASP A 83 4.66 18.46 9.89
C ASP A 83 5.22 19.04 8.58
N GLU A 84 5.89 18.21 7.77
CA GLU A 84 6.37 18.58 6.44
C GLU A 84 6.05 17.53 5.37
N ASP A 85 6.09 17.95 4.10
CA ASP A 85 5.91 17.04 2.96
C ASP A 85 7.07 16.04 2.84
N VAL A 86 6.73 14.78 2.57
CA VAL A 86 7.69 13.69 2.41
C VAL A 86 8.00 13.45 0.94
N ILE A 87 9.27 13.17 0.65
CA ILE A 87 9.70 12.57 -0.61
C ILE A 87 10.33 11.23 -0.30
N ALA A 88 9.84 10.17 -0.93
CA ALA A 88 10.40 8.83 -0.83
C ALA A 88 10.52 8.19 -2.21
N VAL A 89 11.39 7.19 -2.33
CA VAL A 89 11.58 6.41 -3.54
C VAL A 89 11.35 4.94 -3.22
N SER A 90 10.39 4.34 -3.88
CA SER A 90 10.10 2.91 -3.80
C SER A 90 10.67 2.19 -5.01
N ALA A 91 11.49 1.17 -4.76
CA ALA A 91 12.08 0.30 -5.76
C ALA A 91 11.46 -1.09 -5.70
N TYR A 92 11.17 -1.66 -6.87
CA TYR A 92 10.47 -2.93 -6.99
C TYR A 92 11.32 -3.96 -7.73
N GLY A 93 11.28 -5.21 -7.25
CA GLY A 93 11.87 -6.37 -7.95
C GLY A 93 11.05 -6.86 -9.15
N SER A 94 10.40 -5.97 -9.90
CA SER A 94 9.68 -6.25 -11.14
C SER A 94 9.59 -4.99 -12.00
N ALA A 95 9.60 -5.13 -13.32
CA ALA A 95 9.26 -4.03 -14.24
C ALA A 95 7.82 -3.55 -14.10
N ASN A 96 6.95 -4.42 -13.55
CA ASN A 96 5.57 -4.10 -13.22
C ASN A 96 5.20 -4.82 -11.92
N ALA A 97 5.36 -4.13 -10.78
CA ALA A 97 5.02 -4.67 -9.46
C ALA A 97 3.53 -4.98 -9.31
N GLY A 98 2.68 -4.17 -9.97
CA GLY A 98 1.24 -4.13 -9.71
C GLY A 98 0.93 -3.64 -8.32
N GLN A 99 -0.28 -3.13 -8.12
CA GLN A 99 -0.77 -2.72 -6.81
C GLN A 99 -2.20 -3.21 -6.66
N VAL A 100 -2.50 -3.79 -5.51
CA VAL A 100 -3.86 -4.17 -5.12
C VAL A 100 -4.20 -3.37 -3.88
N SER A 101 -4.99 -2.31 -4.04
CA SER A 101 -5.53 -1.53 -2.92
C SER A 101 -6.57 -2.38 -2.20
N MET A 102 -6.40 -2.61 -0.89
CA MET A 102 -7.37 -3.41 -0.13
C MET A 102 -8.74 -2.72 -0.10
N PRO A 103 -8.87 -1.42 0.24
CA PRO A 103 -10.18 -0.78 0.29
C PRO A 103 -10.88 -0.74 -1.07
N ASP A 104 -10.18 -0.29 -2.14
CA ASP A 104 -10.79 -0.17 -3.47
C ASP A 104 -11.16 -1.55 -4.04
N SER A 105 -10.32 -2.57 -3.82
CA SER A 105 -10.60 -3.91 -4.34
C SER A 105 -11.75 -4.59 -3.59
N LEU A 106 -11.89 -4.35 -2.29
CA LEU A 106 -12.94 -4.97 -1.48
C LEU A 106 -14.28 -4.23 -1.60
N PHE A 107 -14.28 -2.90 -1.63
CA PHE A 107 -15.50 -2.09 -1.56
C PHE A 107 -15.79 -1.27 -2.83
N GLY A 108 -14.79 -0.93 -3.64
CA GLY A 108 -14.98 -0.23 -4.93
C GLY A 108 -15.19 -1.16 -6.12
N SER A 109 -15.10 -2.49 -5.91
CA SER A 109 -15.33 -3.48 -6.95
C SER A 109 -16.80 -3.94 -6.98
N GLY A 110 -17.06 -5.11 -7.58
CA GLY A 110 -18.39 -5.70 -7.71
C GLY A 110 -18.66 -6.87 -6.74
N ILE A 111 -17.88 -7.03 -5.66
CA ILE A 111 -18.14 -8.11 -4.68
C ILE A 111 -19.51 -7.89 -4.03
N ASP A 112 -20.35 -8.91 -3.93
CA ASP A 112 -21.70 -8.80 -3.34
C ASP A 112 -21.70 -8.30 -1.89
N ASP A 113 -22.71 -7.49 -1.55
CA ASP A 113 -22.85 -6.92 -0.21
C ASP A 113 -23.00 -8.00 0.87
N GLU A 114 -23.74 -9.08 0.56
CA GLU A 114 -23.93 -10.22 1.48
C GLU A 114 -22.62 -10.95 1.77
N MET A 115 -21.78 -11.14 0.74
CA MET A 115 -20.46 -11.76 0.89
C MET A 115 -19.55 -10.94 1.81
N LEU A 116 -19.49 -9.62 1.58
CA LEU A 116 -18.71 -8.73 2.43
C LEU A 116 -19.29 -8.63 3.84
N ALA A 117 -20.61 -8.63 4.00
CA ALA A 117 -21.24 -8.61 5.32
C ALA A 117 -20.87 -9.84 6.14
N ASP A 118 -20.90 -11.03 5.53
CA ASP A 118 -20.46 -12.28 6.16
C ASP A 118 -18.95 -12.25 6.48
N ALA A 119 -18.12 -11.91 5.49
CA ALA A 119 -16.66 -11.88 5.65
C ALA A 119 -16.19 -10.91 6.74
N PHE A 120 -16.81 -9.73 6.82
CA PHE A 120 -16.49 -8.70 7.82
C PHE A 120 -17.30 -8.84 9.12
N ARG A 121 -18.16 -9.87 9.22
CA ARG A 121 -19.00 -10.15 10.40
C ARG A 121 -19.86 -8.94 10.81
N THR A 122 -20.45 -8.31 9.81
CA THR A 122 -21.31 -7.12 9.96
C THR A 122 -22.63 -7.35 9.20
N ASN A 123 -23.38 -6.28 8.94
CA ASN A 123 -24.62 -6.33 8.16
C ASN A 123 -24.48 -5.59 6.82
N VAL A 124 -25.39 -5.91 5.90
CA VAL A 124 -25.43 -5.34 4.54
C VAL A 124 -25.48 -3.81 4.54
N SER A 125 -26.24 -3.19 5.45
CA SER A 125 -26.30 -1.72 5.54
C SER A 125 -24.95 -1.08 5.81
N VAL A 126 -24.15 -1.65 6.73
CA VAL A 126 -22.79 -1.13 7.00
C VAL A 126 -21.88 -1.30 5.79
N VAL A 127 -21.98 -2.41 5.06
CA VAL A 127 -21.20 -2.60 3.82
C VAL A 127 -21.59 -1.56 2.78
N GLN A 128 -22.90 -1.32 2.58
CA GLN A 128 -23.39 -0.33 1.64
C GLN A 128 -22.91 1.09 1.99
N ASP A 129 -22.92 1.44 3.27
CA ASP A 129 -22.39 2.71 3.77
C ASP A 129 -20.89 2.85 3.45
N ILE A 130 -20.09 1.80 3.64
CA ILE A 130 -18.68 1.80 3.28
C ILE A 130 -18.50 1.97 1.77
N LYS A 131 -19.23 1.18 0.96
CA LYS A 131 -19.15 1.23 -0.51
C LYS A 131 -19.52 2.59 -1.08
N ALA A 132 -20.46 3.31 -0.48
CA ALA A 132 -20.84 4.65 -0.91
C ALA A 132 -19.66 5.65 -0.88
N GLY A 133 -18.63 5.39 -0.05
CA GLY A 133 -17.39 6.19 -0.03
C GLY A 133 -16.40 5.90 -1.17
N PHE A 134 -16.62 4.84 -1.95
CA PHE A 134 -15.76 4.42 -3.07
C PHE A 134 -16.44 4.57 -4.45
N GLN A 135 -17.65 5.15 -4.49
CA GLN A 135 -18.41 5.43 -5.72
C GLN A 135 -18.19 6.85 -6.25
#